data_AF-A0A1D7V181-F1
#
_entry.id   AF-A0A1D7V181-F1
#
_cell.length_a   1.000
_cell.length_b   1.000
_cell.length_c   1.000
_cell.angle_alpha   90.00
_cell.angle_beta   90.00
_cell.angle_gamma   90.00
#
_symmetry.space_group_name_H-M   'P 1'
#
loop_
_entity.id
_entity.type
_entity.pdbx_description
1 polymer ?
#
loop_
_entity_poly.entity_id
_entity_poly.type
_entity_poly.pdbx_seq_one_letter_code
_entity_poly.pdbx_strand_id
1 'polypeptide(L)' 'MPPIAVEFFECQKCNSYIGGIFGKGPLLKYKSENAKQCIHHWEKTTASKFEEEVRSHFQIDLQKDEWFQRIKSSNLSEER' A
#
# COMPACT_ATOMS: atom_id res chain seq x y z
N MET A 1 15.96 16.66 1.21
CA MET A 1 14.69 16.03 0.76
C MET A 1 14.65 14.62 1.32
N PRO A 2 13.51 14.14 1.83
CA PRO A 2 13.38 12.72 2.16
C PRO A 2 13.64 11.86 0.91
N PRO A 3 14.14 10.63 1.08
CA PRO A 3 14.39 9.73 -0.04
C PRO A 3 13.07 9.43 -0.76
N ILE A 4 13.13 9.33 -2.09
CA ILE A 4 12.03 8.81 -2.89
C ILE A 4 12.10 7.29 -2.75
N ALA A 5 11.05 6.67 -2.21
CA ALA A 5 11.04 5.24 -1.97
C ALA A 5 9.67 4.65 -2.32
N VAL A 6 9.69 3.43 -2.86
CA VAL A 6 8.47 2.63 -3.04
C VAL A 6 8.27 1.81 -1.78
N GLU A 7 7.18 2.11 -1.07
CA GLU A 7 6.87 1.43 0.19
C GLU A 7 5.37 1.14 0.30
N PHE A 8 5.04 0.09 1.04
CA PHE A 8 3.69 -0.31 1.34
C PHE A 8 3.57 -0.55 2.84
N PHE A 9 2.46 -0.13 3.42
CA PHE A 9 2.19 -0.25 4.83
C PHE A 9 0.75 -0.71 5.05
N GLU A 10 0.58 -1.48 6.12
CA GLU A 10 -0.72 -1.92 6.63
C GLU A 10 -0.89 -1.48 8.08
N CYS A 11 -2.13 -1.30 8.49
CA CYS A 11 -2.49 -1.14 9.89
C CYS A 11 -3.45 -2.28 10.26
N GLN A 12 -2.91 -3.33 10.89
CA GLN A 12 -3.69 -4.51 11.26
C GLN A 12 -4.79 -4.21 12.29
N LYS A 13 -4.69 -3.11 13.04
CA LYS A 13 -5.72 -2.70 14.01
C LYS A 13 -7.04 -2.30 13.35
N CYS A 14 -6.98 -1.73 12.14
CA CYS A 14 -8.15 -1.21 11.45
C CYS A 14 -8.20 -1.63 9.98
N ASN A 15 -7.37 -2.58 9.54
CA ASN A 15 -7.31 -3.03 8.15
C ASN A 15 -7.27 -1.87 7.16
N SER A 16 -6.42 -0.88 7.44
CA SER A 16 -6.15 0.23 6.52
C SER A 16 -4.80 0.00 5.86
N TYR A 17 -4.67 0.48 4.63
CA TYR A 17 -3.50 0.25 3.79
C TYR A 17 -3.07 1.57 3.13
N ILE A 18 -1.77 1.81 3.08
CA ILE A 18 -1.18 2.93 2.35
C ILE A 18 0.08 2.48 1.62
N GLY A 19 0.22 2.82 0.35
CA GLY A 19 1.40 2.44 -0.41
C GLY A 19 1.56 3.20 -1.71
N GLY A 20 2.78 3.20 -2.24
CA GLY A 20 3.13 3.95 -3.45
C GLY A 20 4.51 4.56 -3.37
N ILE A 21 4.71 5.67 -4.09
CA ILE A 21 6.00 6.34 -4.20
C ILE A 21 6.04 7.50 -3.17
N PHE A 22 6.62 7.24 -2.02
CA PHE A 22 6.82 8.24 -0.98
C PHE A 22 7.80 9.33 -1.43
N GLY A 23 7.54 10.58 -1.02
CA GLY A 23 8.40 11.73 -1.28
C GLY A 23 8.17 12.47 -2.61
N LYS A 24 7.62 11.81 -3.65
CA LYS A 24 7.36 12.47 -4.95
C LYS A 24 6.20 11.95 -5.81
N GLY A 25 5.59 10.80 -5.50
CA GLY A 25 4.58 10.22 -6.37
C GLY A 25 3.23 9.97 -5.68
N PRO A 26 2.28 9.38 -6.42
CA PRO A 26 0.97 9.08 -5.87
C PRO A 26 1.07 8.05 -4.74
N LEU A 27 0.07 8.09 -3.84
CA LEU A 27 -0.13 7.12 -2.78
C LEU A 27 -1.54 6.57 -2.91
N LEU A 28 -1.65 5.25 -2.94
CA LEU A 28 -2.91 4.54 -2.76
C LEU A 28 -3.23 4.50 -1.27
N LYS A 29 -4.48 4.76 -0.92
CA LYS A 29 -4.96 4.81 0.45
C LYS A 29 -6.29 4.10 0.52
N TYR A 30 -6.35 3.04 1.32
CA TYR A 30 -7.56 2.27 1.57
C TYR A 30 -7.82 2.30 3.08
N LYS A 31 -8.96 2.87 3.47
CA LYS A 31 -9.33 3.05 4.88
C LYS A 31 -10.63 2.35 5.16
N SER A 32 -10.64 1.47 6.15
CA SER A 32 -11.87 0.87 6.62
C SER A 32 -12.70 1.88 7.43
N GLU A 33 -13.95 1.52 7.74
CA GLU A 33 -14.78 2.29 8.65
C GLU A 33 -14.16 2.44 10.05
N ASN A 34 -13.42 1.41 10.51
CA ASN A 34 -12.75 1.42 11.82
C ASN A 34 -11.58 2.43 11.88
N ALA A 35 -11.09 2.89 10.73
CA ALA A 35 -10.02 3.89 10.67
C ALA A 35 -10.42 5.23 11.31
N LYS A 36 -11.73 5.55 11.37
CA LYS A 36 -12.23 6.82 11.94
C LYS A 36 -11.87 7.01 13.41
N GLN A 37 -11.63 5.92 14.14
CA GLN A 37 -11.30 5.93 15.57
C GLN A 37 -9.92 5.30 15.87
N CYS A 38 -9.17 4.93 14.81
CA CYS A 38 -7.91 4.22 14.98
C CYS A 38 -6.73 5.19 15.09
N ILE A 39 -5.88 4.99 16.09
CA ILE A 39 -4.51 5.51 16.07
C ILE A 39 -3.68 4.51 15.28
N HIS A 40 -3.43 4.84 14.00
CA HIS A 40 -2.74 3.93 13.09
C HIS A 40 -1.36 3.55 13.60
N HIS A 41 -1.13 2.24 13.69
CA HIS A 41 0.20 1.66 13.77
C HIS A 41 0.52 1.08 12.40
N TRP A 42 1.38 1.77 11.65
CA TRP A 42 1.73 1.38 10.28
C TRP A 42 2.91 0.42 10.32
N GLU A 43 2.69 -0.79 9.82
CA GLU A 43 3.71 -1.82 9.67
C GLU A 43 4.03 -1.98 8.19
N LYS A 44 5.32 -2.11 7.85
CA LYS A 44 5.75 -2.28 6.46
C LYS A 44 5.31 -3.65 5.95
N THR A 45 4.80 -3.68 4.73
CA THR A 45 4.33 -4.89 4.05
C THR A 45 4.89 -4.95 2.64
N THR A 46 4.77 -6.10 1.98
CA THR A 46 5.19 -6.28 0.58
C THR A 46 4.10 -5.82 -0.37
N ALA A 47 4.46 -5.48 -1.61
CA ALA A 47 3.49 -5.13 -2.65
C ALA A 47 2.49 -6.28 -2.88
N SER A 48 2.94 -7.53 -2.84
CA SER A 48 2.08 -8.71 -3.02
C SER A 48 1.06 -8.87 -1.89
N LYS A 49 1.48 -8.72 -0.63
CA LYS A 49 0.56 -8.79 0.51
C LYS A 49 -0.41 -7.60 0.50
N PHE A 50 0.07 -6.41 0.17
CA PHE A 50 -0.79 -5.23 -0.01
C PHE A 50 -1.90 -5.47 -1.05
N GLU A 51 -1.56 -6.04 -2.21
CA GLU A 51 -2.51 -6.38 -3.27
C GLU A 51 -3.59 -7.36 -2.78
N GLU A 52 -3.16 -8.45 -2.13
CA GLU A 52 -4.05 -9.49 -1.61
C GLU A 52 -5.03 -8.95 -0.57
N GLU A 53 -4.50 -8.18 0.38
CA GLU A 53 -5.26 -7.63 1.50
C GLU A 53 -6.25 -6.54 1.06
N VAL A 54 -5.87 -5.67 0.12
CA VAL A 54 -6.78 -4.68 -0.47
C VAL A 54 -7.91 -5.37 -1.23
N ARG A 55 -7.60 -6.42 -2.00
CA ARG A 55 -8.63 -7.22 -2.67
C ARG A 55 -9.59 -7.86 -1.67
N SER A 56 -9.07 -8.41 -0.57
CA SER A 56 -9.86 -9.07 0.48
C SER A 56 -10.78 -8.09 1.21
N HIS A 57 -10.25 -6.95 1.68
CA HIS A 57 -10.99 -6.04 2.54
C HIS A 57 -11.81 -4.97 1.81
N PHE A 58 -11.40 -4.60 0.59
CA PHE A 58 -12.04 -3.52 -0.17
C PHE A 58 -12.71 -4.00 -1.46
N GLN A 59 -12.56 -5.28 -1.83
CA GLN A 59 -13.05 -5.83 -3.10
C GLN A 59 -12.50 -5.08 -4.33
N ILE A 60 -11.30 -4.51 -4.20
CA ILE A 60 -10.62 -3.76 -5.26
C ILE A 60 -9.54 -4.65 -5.88
N ASP A 61 -9.64 -4.87 -7.19
CA ASP A 61 -8.70 -5.66 -7.96
C ASP A 61 -7.54 -4.80 -8.47
N LEU A 62 -6.48 -4.73 -7.66
CA LEU A 62 -5.25 -4.01 -7.99
C LEU A 62 -4.44 -4.64 -9.13
N GLN A 63 -4.80 -5.83 -9.61
CA GLN A 63 -4.19 -6.40 -10.83
C GLN A 63 -4.54 -5.61 -12.08
N LYS A 64 -5.71 -4.95 -12.06
CA LYS A 64 -6.20 -4.11 -13.17
C LYS A 64 -5.76 -2.65 -13.04
N ASP A 65 -5.16 -2.28 -11.92
CA ASP A 65 -4.61 -0.95 -11.70
C ASP A 65 -3.22 -0.84 -12.33
N GLU A 66 -3.15 -0.24 -13.52
CA GLU A 66 -1.89 -0.08 -14.28
C GLU A 66 -0.81 0.64 -13.47
N TRP A 67 -1.21 1.58 -12.62
CA TRP A 67 -0.28 2.37 -11.84
C TRP A 67 0.33 1.54 -10.71
N PHE A 68 -0.50 0.78 -9.98
CA PHE A 68 -0.03 -0.15 -8.97
C PHE A 68 0.90 -1.21 -9.57
N GLN A 69 0.58 -1.77 -10.73
CA GLN A 69 1.42 -2.78 -11.38
C GLN A 69 2.80 -2.24 -11.79
N ARG A 70 2.88 -0.98 -12.24
CA ARG A 70 4.17 -0.32 -12.54
C ARG A 70 5.05 -0.12 -11.30
N ILE A 71 4.44 0.18 -10.15
CA ILE A 71 5.17 0.36 -8.90
C ILE A 71 5.63 -0.98 -8.36
N LYS A 72 4.74 -1.97 -8.36
CA LYS A 72 5.05 -3.33 -7.92
C LYS A 72 6.23 -3.90 -8.69
N SER A 73 6.29 -3.72 -10.01
CA SER A 73 7.42 -4.17 -10.83
C SER A 73 8.72 -3.42 -10.55
N SER A 74 8.64 -2.12 -10.22
CA SER A 74 9.81 -1.30 -9.85
C SER A 74 10.36 -1.67 -8.46
N ASN A 75 9.49 -2.04 -7.52
CA ASN A 75 9.89 -2.49 -6.19
C ASN A 75 10.59 -3.85 -6.21
N LEU A 76 10.09 -4.80 -7.01
CA LEU A 76 10.69 -6.13 -7.17
C LEU A 76 12.10 -6.09 -7.78
N SER A 77 12.45 -5.04 -8.53
CA SER A 77 13.80 -4.86 -9.05
C SER A 77 14.82 -4.35 -8.03
N GLU A 78 14.38 -3.81 -6.90
CA GLU A 78 15.26 -3.31 -5.83
C GLU A 78 15.55 -4.38 -4.75
N GLU A 79 14.78 -5.47 -4.71
CA GLU A 79 14.96 -6.60 -3.79
C GLU A 79 15.89 -7.71 -4.32
N ARG A 80 16.55 -7.49 -5.48
CA ARG A 80 17.55 -8.40 -6.10
C ARG A 80 18.97 -7.87 -5.94
#